data_AF-A0A2V6XGK1-F1
#
_entry.id   AF-A0A2V6XGK1-F1
#
_cell.length_a   1.000
_cell.length_b   1.000
_cell.length_c   1.000
_cell.angle_alpha   90.00
_cell.angle_beta   90.00
_cell.angle_gamma   90.00
#
_symmetry.space_group_name_H-M   'P 1'
#
loop_
_entity.id
_entity.type
_entity.pdbx_description
1 polymer ?
#
loop_
_entity_poly.entity_id
_entity_poly.type
_entity_poly.pdbx_seq_one_letter_code
_entity_poly.pdbx_strand_id
1 'polypeptide(L)'
;MSYADFLVKSAACHPDVLPFFQARPHSLYGVGIDAVSALDAWGLGLPGFTGMKLDPTPGPGMGLDARPGPRSPFLHFPDGNATLARLLVQRLIPRAVPGRTVDDVVVARTDYARLDAPGPARLRLNSTVVRARHTGDAARSAEVEVMYARDGRLERVRAGNCVLACWSSVIPYLCPELPKTQREALAYET
;
A
#
# COMPACT_ATOMS: atom_id res chain seq x y z
N MET A 1 -20.09 9.62 0.55
CA MET A 1 -20.74 9.71 -0.77
C MET A 1 -19.67 9.71 -1.85
N SER A 2 -19.96 9.12 -3.01
CA SER A 2 -19.06 9.17 -4.16
C SER A 2 -19.10 10.55 -4.83
N TYR A 3 -18.14 10.82 -5.72
CA TYR A 3 -18.15 12.04 -6.51
C TYR A 3 -19.33 12.08 -7.50
N ALA A 4 -19.71 10.93 -8.07
CA ALA A 4 -20.93 10.82 -8.88
C ALA A 4 -22.18 11.21 -8.09
N ASP A 5 -22.32 10.68 -6.87
CA ASP A 5 -23.42 11.02 -5.97
C ASP A 5 -23.45 12.51 -5.66
N PHE A 6 -22.29 13.09 -5.36
CA PHE A 6 -22.17 14.51 -5.07
C PHE A 6 -22.64 15.38 -6.24
N LEU A 7 -22.21 15.08 -7.48
CA LEU A 7 -22.58 15.86 -8.66
C LEU A 7 -24.09 15.91 -8.86
N VAL A 8 -24.77 14.77 -8.74
CA VAL A 8 -26.21 14.68 -8.99
C VAL A 8 -27.03 15.13 -7.78
N LYS A 9 -26.69 14.67 -6.58
CA LYS A 9 -27.52 14.84 -5.38
C LYS A 9 -27.24 16.13 -4.62
N SER A 10 -26.02 16.66 -4.69
CA SER A 10 -25.60 17.85 -3.93
C SER A 10 -25.36 19.07 -4.81
N ALA A 11 -24.67 18.89 -5.94
CA ALA A 11 -24.43 19.96 -6.90
C ALA A 11 -25.55 20.12 -7.95
N ALA A 12 -26.57 19.25 -7.91
CA ALA A 12 -27.74 19.28 -8.79
C ALA A 12 -27.40 19.34 -10.30
N CYS A 13 -26.28 18.72 -10.69
CA CYS A 13 -25.88 18.61 -12.08
C CYS A 13 -26.76 17.58 -12.80
N HIS A 14 -26.99 17.78 -14.10
CA HIS A 14 -27.69 16.79 -14.93
C HIS A 14 -26.86 15.49 -15.02
N PRO A 15 -27.44 14.28 -14.90
CA PRO A 15 -26.69 13.02 -14.92
C PRO A 15 -25.78 12.80 -16.14
N ASP A 16 -26.09 13.44 -17.27
CA ASP A 16 -25.27 13.37 -18.49
C ASP A 16 -23.86 13.96 -18.32
N VAL A 17 -23.56 14.67 -17.22
CA VAL A 17 -22.20 15.10 -16.92
C VAL A 17 -21.30 13.97 -16.42
N LEU A 18 -21.86 12.89 -15.88
CA LEU A 18 -21.09 11.82 -15.23
C LEU A 18 -20.09 11.14 -16.19
N PRO A 19 -20.46 10.77 -17.44
CA PRO A 19 -19.52 10.15 -18.37
C PRO A 19 -18.27 10.99 -18.66
N PHE A 20 -18.37 12.33 -18.61
CA PHE A 20 -17.23 13.22 -18.83
C PHE A 20 -16.19 13.14 -17.72
N PHE A 21 -16.61 12.81 -16.49
CA PHE A 21 -15.72 12.71 -15.34
C PHE A 21 -15.35 11.27 -14.99
N GLN A 22 -16.06 10.26 -15.51
CA GLN A 22 -15.90 8.85 -15.15
C GLN A 22 -14.44 8.40 -15.12
N ALA A 23 -13.66 8.70 -16.16
CA ALA A 23 -12.29 8.22 -16.28
C ALA A 23 -11.24 9.09 -15.58
N ARG A 24 -11.61 10.26 -15.03
CA ARG A 24 -10.67 11.22 -14.42
C ARG A 24 -9.83 10.61 -13.28
N PRO A 25 -10.40 9.83 -12.34
CA PRO A 25 -9.61 9.20 -11.28
C PRO A 25 -8.81 7.96 -11.70
N HIS A 26 -9.00 7.42 -12.91
CA HIS A 26 -8.43 6.12 -13.29
C HIS A 26 -6.90 6.07 -13.20
N SER A 27 -6.20 7.15 -13.54
CA SER A 27 -4.72 7.14 -13.52
C SER A 27 -4.13 7.02 -12.12
N LEU A 28 -4.89 7.38 -11.09
CA LEU A 28 -4.46 7.32 -9.70
C LEU A 28 -5.06 6.11 -8.99
N TYR A 29 -6.38 5.93 -9.09
CA TYR A 29 -7.12 4.93 -8.32
C TYR A 29 -7.52 3.69 -9.13
N GLY A 30 -7.44 3.73 -10.45
CA GLY A 30 -7.89 2.63 -11.32
C GLY A 30 -9.41 2.42 -11.35
N VAL A 31 -10.20 3.26 -10.65
CA VAL A 31 -11.66 3.18 -10.55
C VAL A 31 -12.31 4.52 -10.85
N GLY A 32 -13.59 4.49 -11.22
CA GLY A 32 -14.36 5.66 -11.65
C GLY A 32 -14.94 6.50 -10.51
N ILE A 33 -15.63 7.58 -10.89
CA ILE A 33 -16.18 8.58 -9.95
C ILE A 33 -17.32 8.06 -9.07
N ASP A 34 -17.87 6.89 -9.40
CA ASP A 34 -18.83 6.13 -8.61
C ASP A 34 -18.18 5.43 -7.41
N ALA A 35 -16.87 5.18 -7.46
CA ALA A 35 -16.08 4.53 -6.43
C ALA A 35 -15.10 5.47 -5.69
N VAL A 36 -14.92 6.71 -6.16
CA VAL A 36 -14.07 7.72 -5.51
C VAL A 36 -14.89 8.66 -4.66
N SER A 37 -14.41 8.97 -3.45
CA SER A 37 -15.09 9.87 -2.53
C SER A 37 -15.17 11.30 -3.10
N ALA A 38 -16.23 12.03 -2.78
CA ALA A 38 -16.32 13.45 -3.16
C ALA A 38 -15.19 14.29 -2.52
N LEU A 39 -14.70 13.89 -1.34
CA LEU A 39 -13.60 14.56 -0.66
C LEU A 39 -12.29 14.41 -1.44
N ASP A 40 -11.98 13.20 -1.92
CA ASP A 40 -10.77 12.98 -2.73
C ASP A 40 -10.88 13.66 -4.09
N ALA A 41 -12.06 13.63 -4.71
CA ALA A 41 -12.30 14.35 -5.96
C ALA A 41 -12.04 15.86 -5.80
N TRP A 42 -12.46 16.47 -4.68
CA TRP A 42 -12.14 17.85 -4.36
C TRP A 42 -10.63 18.07 -4.24
N GLY A 43 -9.93 17.21 -3.50
CA GLY A 43 -8.47 17.28 -3.34
C GLY A 43 -7.68 17.13 -4.64
N LEU A 44 -8.20 16.34 -5.57
CA LEU A 44 -7.68 16.17 -6.92
C LEU A 44 -8.06 17.32 -7.88
N GLY A 45 -8.82 18.31 -7.40
CA GLY A 45 -9.22 19.48 -8.19
C GLY A 45 -10.30 19.17 -9.24
N LEU A 46 -11.12 18.14 -9.05
CA LEU A 46 -12.28 17.91 -9.90
C LEU A 46 -13.33 19.02 -9.67
N PRO A 47 -14.15 19.38 -10.66
CA PRO A 47 -15.07 20.51 -10.58
C PRO A 47 -16.29 20.23 -9.67
N GLY A 48 -17.11 21.26 -9.41
CA GLY A 48 -18.37 21.13 -8.66
C GLY A 48 -18.30 21.55 -7.20
N PHE A 49 -17.11 21.84 -6.68
CA PHE A 49 -16.91 22.31 -5.29
C PHE A 49 -16.76 23.84 -5.17
N THR A 50 -16.78 24.55 -6.29
CA THR A 50 -16.66 26.02 -6.32
C THR A 50 -17.79 26.65 -5.51
N GLY A 51 -17.44 27.55 -4.59
CA GLY A 51 -18.41 28.26 -3.74
C GLY A 51 -18.74 27.56 -2.41
N MET A 52 -18.28 26.33 -2.18
CA MET A 52 -18.54 25.58 -0.94
C MET A 52 -17.69 26.05 0.26
N LYS A 53 -16.73 26.96 0.05
CA LYS A 53 -15.81 27.49 1.09
C LYS A 53 -15.16 26.39 1.94
N LEU A 54 -14.72 25.32 1.27
CA LEU A 54 -14.05 24.19 1.92
C LEU A 54 -12.72 24.63 2.52
N ASP A 55 -12.40 24.11 3.71
CA ASP A 55 -11.11 24.30 4.36
C ASP A 55 -10.00 23.70 3.46
N PRO A 56 -8.91 24.42 3.16
CA PRO A 56 -7.85 23.91 2.29
C PRO A 56 -7.02 22.76 2.91
N THR A 57 -7.27 22.38 4.16
CA THR A 57 -6.60 21.29 4.84
C THR A 57 -7.26 19.92 4.58
N PRO A 58 -6.51 18.81 4.69
CA PRO A 58 -7.08 17.48 4.54
C PRO A 58 -8.18 17.17 5.56
N GLY A 59 -9.36 16.79 5.07
CA GLY A 59 -10.46 16.32 5.91
C GLY A 59 -10.28 14.88 6.40
N PRO A 60 -11.05 14.46 7.42
CA PRO A 60 -11.07 13.07 7.87
C PRO A 60 -11.46 12.11 6.75
N GLY A 61 -10.71 11.01 6.59
CA GLY A 61 -10.97 9.99 5.56
C GLY A 61 -10.47 10.36 4.16
N MET A 62 -9.79 11.50 3.98
CA MET A 62 -9.15 11.86 2.72
C MET A 62 -7.92 10.99 2.46
N GLY A 63 -7.87 10.37 1.28
CA GLY A 63 -6.74 9.59 0.80
C GLY A 63 -5.47 10.43 0.72
N LEU A 64 -4.32 9.83 1.06
CA LEU A 64 -3.04 10.54 1.12
C LEU A 64 -2.68 11.22 -0.22
N ASP A 65 -2.98 10.55 -1.34
CA ASP A 65 -2.68 11.05 -2.69
C ASP A 65 -3.60 12.18 -3.16
N ALA A 66 -4.78 12.34 -2.54
CA ALA A 66 -5.70 13.42 -2.83
C ALA A 66 -5.43 14.67 -1.99
N ARG A 67 -4.57 14.60 -0.97
CA ARG A 67 -4.33 15.73 -0.07
C ARG A 67 -3.80 16.95 -0.84
N PRO A 68 -4.37 18.15 -0.64
CA PRO A 68 -3.86 19.37 -1.25
C PRO A 68 -2.43 19.65 -0.75
N GLY A 69 -1.54 20.04 -1.65
CA GLY A 69 -0.16 20.37 -1.28
C GLY A 69 0.82 20.32 -2.45
N PRO A 70 2.09 20.71 -2.21
CA PRO A 70 3.14 20.61 -3.20
C PRO A 70 3.34 19.15 -3.60
N ARG A 71 3.33 18.89 -4.90
CA ARG A 71 3.64 17.56 -5.45
C ARG A 71 5.12 17.49 -5.76
N SER A 72 5.76 16.40 -5.32
CA SER A 72 7.12 16.07 -5.72
C SER A 72 7.19 15.92 -7.24
N PRO A 73 8.34 16.21 -7.88
CA PRO A 73 8.53 15.93 -9.29
C PRO A 73 8.29 14.45 -9.58
N PHE A 74 7.67 14.16 -10.72
CA PHE A 74 7.57 12.80 -11.23
C PHE A 74 8.93 12.40 -11.78
N LEU A 75 9.56 11.44 -11.11
CA LEU A 75 10.86 10.89 -11.48
C LEU A 75 10.67 9.48 -12.03
N HIS A 76 11.40 9.16 -13.10
CA HIS A 76 11.42 7.84 -13.70
C HIS A 76 12.84 7.32 -13.75
N PHE A 77 13.05 6.08 -13.33
CA PHE A 77 14.30 5.36 -13.58
C PHE A 77 14.22 4.62 -14.92
N PRO A 78 15.36 4.41 -15.60
CA PRO A 78 15.41 3.67 -16.88
C PRO A 78 14.81 2.26 -16.81
N ASP A 79 14.84 1.63 -15.62
CA ASP A 79 14.30 0.28 -15.38
C ASP A 79 13.03 0.29 -14.50
N GLY A 80 12.37 1.45 -14.41
CA GLY A 80 11.19 1.66 -13.57
C GLY A 80 11.51 1.57 -12.06
N ASN A 81 10.53 1.18 -11.25
CA ASN A 81 10.70 1.18 -9.79
C ASN A 81 11.62 0.05 -9.26
N ALA A 82 12.20 -0.76 -10.14
CA ALA A 82 13.14 -1.80 -9.74
C ALA A 82 14.38 -1.22 -9.04
N THR A 83 14.89 -0.07 -9.50
CA THR A 83 15.99 0.65 -8.84
C THR A 83 15.65 1.02 -7.40
N LEU A 84 14.44 1.50 -7.10
CA LEU A 84 14.02 1.81 -5.74
C LEU A 84 14.07 0.58 -4.83
N ALA A 85 13.54 -0.55 -5.30
CA ALA A 85 13.60 -1.81 -4.56
C ALA A 85 15.04 -2.28 -4.33
N ARG A 86 15.90 -2.19 -5.36
CA ARG A 86 17.33 -2.56 -5.24
C ARG A 86 18.08 -1.65 -4.28
N LEU A 87 17.81 -0.35 -4.24
CA LEU A 87 18.42 0.58 -3.28
C LEU A 87 18.03 0.23 -1.83
N LEU A 88 16.76 -0.11 -1.58
CA LEU A 88 16.32 -0.58 -0.26
C LEU A 88 17.02 -1.89 0.14
N VAL A 89 17.06 -2.86 -0.78
CA VAL A 89 17.75 -4.14 -0.56
C VAL A 89 19.25 -3.93 -0.35
N GLN A 90 19.90 -3.05 -1.11
CA GLN A 90 21.31 -2.72 -0.95
C GLN A 90 21.58 -2.15 0.45
N ARG A 91 20.70 -1.30 0.97
CA ARG A 91 20.88 -0.72 2.30
C ARG A 91 20.74 -1.74 3.43
N LEU A 92 19.86 -2.72 3.27
CA LEU A 92 19.60 -3.78 4.26
C LEU A 92 20.58 -4.97 4.12
N ILE A 93 20.94 -5.32 2.89
CA ILE A 93 21.75 -6.48 2.51
C ILE A 93 22.79 -6.04 1.46
N PRO A 94 23.83 -5.26 1.84
CA PRO A 94 24.78 -4.68 0.89
C PRO A 94 25.50 -5.70 0.00
N ARG A 95 25.67 -6.93 0.51
CA ARG A 95 26.31 -8.03 -0.23
C ARG A 95 25.48 -8.55 -1.42
N ALA A 96 24.19 -8.19 -1.52
CA ALA A 96 23.30 -8.67 -2.58
C ALA A 96 23.26 -7.74 -3.80
N VAL A 97 23.56 -6.45 -3.64
CA VAL A 97 23.46 -5.47 -4.73
C VAL A 97 24.76 -4.66 -4.79
N PRO A 98 25.63 -4.88 -5.79
CA PRO A 98 26.87 -4.13 -5.93
C PRO A 98 26.59 -2.68 -6.36
N GLY A 99 27.61 -1.82 -6.28
CA GLY A 99 27.52 -0.40 -6.60
C GLY A 99 27.43 0.49 -5.36
N ARG A 100 27.54 1.80 -5.55
CA ARG A 100 27.46 2.81 -4.47
C ARG A 100 26.54 3.96 -4.81
N THR A 101 26.38 4.24 -6.11
CA THR A 101 25.52 5.30 -6.63
C THR A 101 24.24 4.72 -7.19
N VAL A 102 23.24 5.58 -7.41
CA VAL A 102 22.00 5.18 -8.07
C VAL A 102 22.27 4.66 -9.48
N ASP A 103 23.17 5.29 -10.23
CA ASP A 103 23.54 4.89 -11.58
C ASP A 103 24.17 3.48 -11.60
N ASP A 104 25.00 3.14 -10.60
CA ASP A 104 25.54 1.79 -10.47
C ASP A 104 24.42 0.76 -10.24
N VAL A 105 23.46 1.09 -9.37
CA VAL A 105 22.39 0.18 -8.95
C VAL A 105 21.37 -0.08 -10.06
N VAL A 106 21.12 0.90 -10.92
CA VAL A 106 20.24 0.76 -12.10
C VAL A 106 20.72 -0.37 -13.01
N VAL A 107 22.04 -0.49 -13.22
CA VAL A 107 22.64 -1.49 -14.11
C VAL A 107 23.18 -2.72 -13.38
N ALA A 108 23.20 -2.70 -12.04
CA ALA A 108 23.71 -3.79 -11.21
C ALA A 108 22.88 -5.07 -11.35
N ARG A 109 23.57 -6.21 -11.34
CA ARG A 109 22.93 -7.52 -11.18
C ARG A 109 22.84 -7.87 -9.70
N THR A 110 21.62 -8.05 -9.20
CA THR A 110 21.38 -8.53 -7.84
C THR A 110 21.80 -10.00 -7.69
N ASP A 111 22.63 -10.30 -6.70
CA ASP A 111 22.98 -11.67 -6.30
C ASP A 111 21.91 -12.20 -5.33
N TYR A 112 20.92 -12.89 -5.91
CA TYR A 112 19.79 -13.47 -5.17
C TYR A 112 20.22 -14.54 -4.15
N ALA A 113 21.37 -15.20 -4.35
CA ALA A 113 21.88 -16.21 -3.42
C ALA A 113 22.32 -15.58 -2.08
N ARG A 114 22.52 -14.27 -2.03
CA ARG A 114 22.93 -13.53 -0.83
C ARG A 114 21.77 -13.03 0.01
N LEU A 115 20.55 -12.98 -0.54
CA LEU A 115 19.40 -12.35 0.12
C LEU A 115 19.03 -13.02 1.44
N ASP A 116 19.13 -14.35 1.53
CA ASP A 116 18.76 -15.10 2.74
C ASP A 116 19.97 -15.53 3.58
N ALA A 117 21.18 -15.01 3.29
CA ALA A 117 22.39 -15.34 4.04
C ALA A 117 22.35 -14.71 5.45
N PRO A 118 22.95 -15.34 6.48
CA PRO A 118 23.01 -14.78 7.83
C PRO A 118 23.59 -13.36 7.87
N GLY A 119 22.95 -12.48 8.65
CA GLY A 119 23.27 -11.06 8.77
C GLY A 119 22.20 -10.29 9.54
N PRO A 120 22.31 -8.95 9.61
CA PRO A 120 21.35 -8.10 10.34
C PRO A 120 19.95 -8.07 9.71
N ALA A 121 19.85 -8.34 8.40
CA ALA A 121 18.59 -8.51 7.69
C ALA A 121 18.70 -9.68 6.71
N ARG A 122 17.58 -10.37 6.49
CA ARG A 122 17.45 -11.49 5.56
C ARG A 122 16.17 -11.31 4.75
N LEU A 123 16.26 -11.46 3.44
CA LEU A 123 15.13 -11.47 2.53
C LEU A 123 14.99 -12.86 1.93
N ARG A 124 13.95 -13.58 2.34
CA ARG A 124 13.66 -14.92 1.82
C ARG A 124 12.56 -14.83 0.77
N LEU A 125 12.91 -15.16 -0.47
CA LEU A 125 11.95 -15.22 -1.58
C LEU A 125 11.25 -16.59 -1.63
N ASN A 126 10.22 -16.70 -2.47
CA ASN A 126 9.44 -17.94 -2.68
C ASN A 126 8.95 -18.57 -1.36
N SER A 127 8.54 -17.72 -0.42
CA SER A 127 8.19 -18.09 0.96
C SER A 127 6.88 -17.41 1.35
N THR A 128 5.78 -17.96 0.85
CA THR A 128 4.45 -17.36 1.01
C THR A 128 3.94 -17.60 2.43
N VAL A 129 3.77 -16.53 3.20
CA VAL A 129 3.17 -16.63 4.54
C VAL A 129 1.71 -17.07 4.40
N VAL A 130 1.33 -18.08 5.19
CA VAL A 130 -0.04 -18.61 5.23
C VAL A 130 -0.69 -18.43 6.60
N ARG A 131 0.11 -18.12 7.64
CA ARG A 131 -0.38 -17.86 8.99
C ARG A 131 0.62 -17.05 9.82
N ALA A 132 0.12 -16.10 10.59
CA ALA A 132 0.82 -15.43 11.68
C ALA A 132 -0.08 -15.44 12.92
N ARG A 133 0.45 -15.86 14.07
CA ARG A 133 -0.30 -15.93 15.34
C ARG A 133 0.61 -15.78 16.54
N HIS A 134 0.07 -15.33 17.65
CA HIS A 134 0.81 -15.32 18.92
C HIS A 134 1.04 -16.75 19.42
N THR A 135 2.13 -16.99 20.15
CA THR A 135 2.31 -18.25 20.87
C THR A 135 1.54 -18.19 22.19
N GLY A 136 0.37 -18.84 22.24
CA GLY A 136 -0.50 -18.84 23.41
C GLY A 136 -1.53 -17.72 23.38
N ASP A 137 -1.81 -17.10 24.53
CA ASP A 137 -2.77 -16.00 24.64
C ASP A 137 -2.21 -14.71 24.03
N ALA A 138 -2.92 -14.14 23.06
CA ALA A 138 -2.46 -12.97 22.30
C ALA A 138 -2.20 -11.74 23.18
N ALA A 139 -2.94 -11.54 24.27
CA ALA A 139 -2.77 -10.38 25.13
C ALA A 139 -1.54 -10.46 26.06
N ARG A 140 -0.94 -11.65 26.20
CA ARG A 140 0.19 -11.91 27.11
C ARG A 140 1.42 -12.49 26.42
N SER A 141 1.31 -12.85 25.15
CA SER A 141 2.39 -13.50 24.42
C SER A 141 3.51 -12.52 24.10
N ALA A 142 4.75 -12.99 24.24
CA ALA A 142 5.96 -12.26 23.88
C ALA A 142 6.53 -12.68 22.50
N GLU A 143 5.85 -13.59 21.81
CA GLU A 143 6.37 -14.21 20.59
C GLU A 143 5.25 -14.48 19.57
N VAL A 144 5.56 -14.25 18.30
CA VAL A 144 4.71 -14.54 17.16
C VAL A 144 5.30 -15.71 16.39
N GLU A 145 4.48 -16.72 16.13
CA GLU A 145 4.75 -17.82 15.22
C GLU A 145 4.25 -17.47 13.82
N VAL A 146 5.14 -17.52 12.84
CA VAL A 146 4.82 -17.35 11.42
C VAL A 146 5.05 -18.67 10.70
N MET A 147 4.05 -19.11 9.95
CA MET A 147 4.14 -20.24 9.03
C MET A 147 4.10 -19.77 7.59
N TYR A 148 4.98 -20.34 6.78
CA TYR A 148 5.08 -20.04 5.36
C TYR A 148 5.30 -21.31 4.54
N ALA A 149 4.80 -21.31 3.32
CA ALA A 149 5.01 -22.37 2.35
C ALA A 149 6.26 -22.08 1.51
N ARG A 150 7.14 -23.06 1.38
CA ARG A 150 8.36 -23.00 0.57
C ARG A 150 8.75 -24.40 0.08
N ASP A 151 9.09 -24.53 -1.19
CA ASP A 151 9.54 -25.79 -1.80
C ASP A 151 8.59 -26.97 -1.52
N GLY A 152 7.27 -26.70 -1.55
CA GLY A 152 6.22 -27.70 -1.28
C GLY A 152 6.05 -28.09 0.20
N ARG A 153 6.74 -27.41 1.12
CA ARG A 153 6.72 -27.70 2.57
C ARG A 153 6.23 -26.50 3.36
N LEU A 154 5.63 -26.78 4.52
CA LEU A 154 5.34 -25.76 5.52
C LEU A 154 6.52 -25.61 6.47
N GLU A 155 7.03 -24.41 6.55
CA GLU A 155 8.12 -24.01 7.43
C GLU A 155 7.60 -23.07 8.51
N ARG A 156 8.37 -22.93 9.59
CA ARG A 156 8.01 -22.10 10.74
C ARG A 156 9.18 -21.23 11.19
N VAL A 157 8.87 -20.00 11.55
CA VAL A 157 9.78 -19.10 12.27
C VAL A 157 9.07 -18.46 13.45
N ARG A 158 9.83 -18.09 14.47
CA ARG A 158 9.33 -17.35 15.61
C ARG A 158 10.11 -16.05 15.80
N ALA A 159 9.43 -15.00 16.24
CA ALA A 159 10.00 -13.69 16.44
C ALA A 159 9.27 -12.95 17.57
N GLY A 160 9.92 -11.99 18.22
CA GLY A 160 9.26 -11.16 19.24
C GLY A 160 8.20 -10.21 18.66
N ASN A 161 8.33 -9.84 17.38
CA ASN A 161 7.39 -8.95 16.69
C ASN A 161 7.19 -9.41 15.24
N CYS A 162 6.01 -9.15 14.69
CA CYS A 162 5.67 -9.42 13.29
C CYS A 162 4.94 -8.22 12.68
N VAL A 163 5.33 -7.81 11.47
CA VAL A 163 4.67 -6.76 10.70
C VAL A 163 4.10 -7.40 9.43
N LEU A 164 2.78 -7.31 9.25
CA LEU A 164 2.10 -7.75 8.02
C LEU A 164 2.09 -6.60 7.00
N ALA A 165 3.18 -6.48 6.24
CA ALA A 165 3.32 -5.51 5.15
C ALA A 165 2.79 -6.10 3.82
N CYS A 166 1.52 -6.49 3.80
CA CYS A 166 0.83 -7.04 2.64
C CYS A 166 -0.53 -6.35 2.42
N TRP A 167 -1.23 -6.73 1.35
CA TRP A 167 -2.55 -6.19 1.05
C TRP A 167 -3.53 -6.46 2.21
N SER A 168 -4.23 -5.43 2.69
CA SER A 168 -4.97 -5.53 3.94
C SER A 168 -6.10 -6.55 3.90
N SER A 169 -6.74 -6.75 2.75
CA SER A 169 -7.82 -7.72 2.60
C SER A 169 -7.35 -9.17 2.84
N VAL A 170 -6.05 -9.45 2.70
CA VAL A 170 -5.46 -10.76 2.98
C VAL A 170 -5.15 -10.95 4.46
N ILE A 171 -4.90 -9.86 5.20
CA ILE A 171 -4.46 -9.88 6.60
C ILE A 171 -5.41 -10.68 7.52
N PRO A 172 -6.75 -10.56 7.44
CA PRO A 172 -7.69 -11.36 8.24
C PRO A 172 -7.57 -12.87 8.07
N TYR A 173 -7.09 -13.33 6.91
CA TYR A 173 -6.87 -14.74 6.61
C TYR A 173 -5.52 -15.24 7.15
N LEU A 174 -4.51 -14.37 7.17
CA LEU A 174 -3.19 -14.69 7.73
C LEU A 174 -3.18 -14.63 9.25
N CYS A 175 -3.87 -13.66 9.85
CA CYS A 175 -3.92 -13.42 11.29
C CYS A 175 -5.37 -13.48 11.79
N PRO A 176 -5.90 -14.68 12.05
CA PRO A 176 -7.30 -14.83 12.49
C PRO A 176 -7.55 -14.29 13.89
N GLU A 177 -6.51 -14.02 14.68
CA GLU A 177 -6.57 -13.48 16.05
C GLU A 177 -6.89 -11.98 16.08
N LEU A 178 -6.97 -11.31 14.93
CA LEU A 178 -7.29 -9.89 14.85
C LEU A 178 -8.66 -9.59 15.47
N PRO A 179 -8.74 -8.56 16.34
CA PRO A 179 -10.00 -8.07 16.89
C PRO A 179 -11.01 -7.73 15.78
N LYS A 180 -12.29 -7.96 16.06
CA LYS A 180 -13.38 -7.73 15.10
C LYS A 180 -13.35 -6.32 14.48
N THR A 181 -13.18 -5.29 15.30
CA THR A 181 -13.11 -3.89 14.84
C THR A 181 -11.96 -3.64 13.86
N GLN A 182 -10.79 -4.24 14.11
CA GLN A 182 -9.65 -4.10 13.20
C GLN A 182 -9.88 -4.86 11.89
N ARG A 183 -10.47 -6.05 11.96
CA ARG A 183 -10.84 -6.83 10.77
C ARG A 183 -11.83 -6.07 9.89
N GLU A 184 -12.85 -5.46 10.49
CA GLU A 184 -13.83 -4.64 9.78
C GLU A 184 -13.17 -3.43 9.13
N ALA A 185 -12.25 -2.75 9.82
CA ALA A 185 -11.51 -1.63 9.25
C ALA A 185 -10.66 -2.04 8.03
N LEU A 186 -10.00 -3.21 8.07
CA LEU A 186 -9.20 -3.73 6.95
C LEU A 186 -10.03 -4.16 5.73
N ALA A 187 -11.35 -4.32 5.86
CA ALA A 187 -12.22 -4.66 4.75
C ALA A 187 -12.56 -3.45 3.86
N TYR A 188 -12.37 -2.24 4.37
CA TYR A 188 -12.70 -0.99 3.70
C TYR A 188 -11.43 -0.14 3.61
N GLU A 189 -10.50 -0.52 2.74
CA GLU A 189 -9.38 0.36 2.37
C GLU A 189 -9.96 1.63 1.73
N THR A 190 -9.75 2.78 2.37
CA THR A 190 -9.98 4.12 1.83
C THR A 190 -8.65 4.75 1.43
#